data_AF-A0A7G9GUD0-F1
#
_entry.id   AF-A0A7G9GUD0-F1
#
_cell.length_a   1.000
_cell.length_b   1.000
_cell.length_c   1.000
_cell.angle_alpha   90.00
_cell.angle_beta   90.00
_cell.angle_gamma   90.00
#
_symmetry.space_group_name_H-M   'P 1'
#
loop_
_entity.id
_entity.type
_entity.pdbx_description
1 polymer ?
#
loop_
_entity_poly.entity_id
_entity_poly.type
_entity_poly.pdbx_seq_one_letter_code
_entity_poly.pdbx_strand_id
1 'polypeptide(L)'
;MNKIKYISYLLLCQSIYCSTLIIPQRSIILASGTGFQSTTLGDNSSANGYQATAIGYNSKANGSYAVSLGVNASALYNGSISIGTDSKTTNNYSLALGTSAQTSGPNSIAIGYNSYYI
;
A
#
# COMPACT_ATOMS: atom_id res chain seq x y z
N MET A 1 -28.37 35.24 3.30
CA MET A 1 -28.68 33.87 3.79
C MET A 1 -27.63 32.85 3.33
N ASN A 2 -26.34 33.07 3.68
CA ASN A 2 -25.20 32.30 3.14
C ASN A 2 -24.63 31.23 4.10
N LYS A 3 -25.26 30.97 5.25
CA LYS A 3 -24.75 30.01 6.24
C LYS A 3 -24.97 28.54 5.88
N ILE A 4 -25.90 28.23 4.96
CA ILE A 4 -26.26 26.83 4.61
C ILE A 4 -25.26 26.22 3.62
N LYS A 5 -24.62 27.00 2.74
CA LYS A 5 -23.59 26.49 1.81
C LYS A 5 -22.30 26.09 2.52
N TYR A 6 -21.86 26.85 3.53
CA TYR A 6 -20.62 26.54 4.26
C TYR A 6 -20.68 25.24 5.08
N ILE A 7 -21.86 24.89 5.62
CA ILE A 7 -22.07 23.65 6.39
C ILE A 7 -22.06 22.42 5.47
N SER A 8 -22.54 22.54 4.22
CA SER A 8 -22.52 21.44 3.25
C SER A 8 -21.09 21.12 2.77
N TYR A 9 -20.25 22.14 2.51
CA TYR A 9 -18.85 21.93 2.15
C TYR A 9 -17.99 21.39 3.30
N LEU A 10 -18.31 21.72 4.56
CA LEU A 10 -17.57 21.22 5.72
C LEU A 10 -17.90 19.74 6.02
N LEU A 11 -19.12 19.27 5.72
CA LEU A 11 -19.52 17.86 5.90
C LEU A 11 -19.02 16.92 4.79
N LEU A 12 -18.79 17.41 3.56
CA LEU A 12 -18.11 16.63 2.52
C LEU A 12 -16.60 16.48 2.79
N CYS A 13 -16.01 17.36 3.61
CA CYS A 13 -14.58 17.35 3.93
C CYS A 13 -14.18 16.23 4.92
N GLN A 14 -15.12 15.64 5.66
CA GLN A 14 -14.78 14.69 6.73
C GLN A 14 -14.58 13.23 6.29
N SER A 15 -14.86 12.87 5.04
CA SER A 15 -14.82 11.45 4.66
C SER A 15 -14.05 11.11 3.37
N ILE A 16 -13.85 12.03 2.41
CA ILE A 16 -13.41 11.64 1.04
C ILE A 16 -12.37 12.58 0.37
N TYR A 17 -12.13 13.83 0.81
CA TYR A 17 -11.54 14.88 -0.06
C TYR A 17 -10.12 15.41 0.25
N CYS A 18 -9.22 14.66 0.89
CA CYS A 18 -7.83 15.14 1.07
C CYS A 18 -6.82 14.62 0.03
N SER A 19 -7.23 14.16 -1.16
CA SER A 19 -6.29 13.69 -2.20
C SER A 19 -6.51 14.23 -3.62
N THR A 20 -7.54 15.03 -3.88
CA THR A 20 -7.87 15.45 -5.27
C THR A 20 -8.18 16.94 -5.40
N LEU A 21 -7.27 17.81 -4.93
CA LEU A 21 -7.29 19.22 -5.34
C LEU A 21 -6.38 19.44 -6.55
N ILE A 22 -7.01 19.68 -7.69
CA ILE A 22 -6.42 19.87 -9.02
C ILE A 22 -5.48 21.08 -9.04
N ILE A 23 -4.18 20.83 -9.15
CA ILE A 23 -3.16 21.81 -9.57
C ILE A 23 -2.49 21.24 -10.84
N PRO A 24 -2.47 21.96 -11.97
CA PRO A 24 -2.23 21.37 -13.28
C PRO A 24 -0.76 20.98 -13.60
N GLN A 25 0.17 21.00 -12.63
CA GLN A 25 1.57 20.57 -12.83
C GLN A 25 2.21 20.14 -11.49
N ARG A 26 2.02 18.88 -11.06
CA ARG A 26 2.95 18.02 -10.27
C ARG A 26 2.20 16.81 -9.69
N SER A 27 2.38 15.66 -10.33
CA SER A 27 2.13 14.30 -9.82
C SER A 27 0.85 14.12 -8.97
N ILE A 28 -0.27 13.84 -9.63
CA ILE A 28 -1.47 13.29 -8.95
C ILE A 28 -1.05 11.96 -8.31
N ILE A 29 -1.11 11.86 -6.99
CA ILE A 29 -0.81 10.62 -6.25
C ILE A 29 -2.10 9.80 -6.20
N LEU A 30 -2.23 8.79 -7.06
CA LEU A 30 -3.33 7.82 -6.99
C LEU A 30 -3.04 6.77 -5.90
N ALA A 31 -3.22 7.13 -4.63
CA ALA A 31 -3.09 6.22 -3.49
C ALA A 31 -4.46 5.70 -3.04
N SER A 32 -4.64 4.38 -2.92
CA SER A 32 -5.90 3.75 -2.47
C SER A 32 -5.68 2.87 -1.23
N GLY A 33 -5.97 3.43 -0.05
CA GLY A 33 -5.99 2.69 1.21
C GLY A 33 -7.42 2.33 1.60
N THR A 34 -7.92 1.16 1.20
CA THR A 34 -9.27 0.69 1.61
C THR A 34 -9.26 -0.03 2.95
N GLY A 35 -8.08 -0.43 3.44
CA GLY A 35 -7.91 -1.08 4.72
C GLY A 35 -8.14 -0.12 5.89
N PHE A 36 -8.84 -0.56 6.93
CA PHE A 36 -8.99 0.21 8.17
C PHE A 36 -7.61 0.42 8.82
N GLN A 37 -7.30 1.67 9.21
CA GLN A 37 -5.99 2.09 9.73
C GLN A 37 -4.81 1.76 8.81
N SER A 38 -5.03 1.73 7.49
CA SER A 38 -3.97 1.51 6.50
C SER A 38 -3.18 2.79 6.19
N THR A 39 -1.97 2.61 5.68
CA THR A 39 -1.10 3.69 5.19
C THR A 39 -0.73 3.43 3.74
N THR A 40 -0.93 4.41 2.87
CA THR A 40 -0.63 4.30 1.43
C THR A 40 0.13 5.53 0.96
N LEU A 41 1.29 5.35 0.31
CA LEU A 41 2.12 6.43 -0.22
C LEU A 41 2.75 6.03 -1.56
N GLY A 42 2.36 6.69 -2.64
CA GLY A 42 2.93 6.47 -3.97
C GLY A 42 1.86 6.38 -5.05
N ASP A 43 2.22 6.71 -6.29
CA ASP A 43 1.30 6.60 -7.41
C ASP A 43 0.91 5.12 -7.65
N ASN A 44 -0.38 4.89 -7.85
CA ASN A 44 -0.99 3.57 -8.00
C ASN A 44 -0.70 2.59 -6.84
N SER A 45 -0.35 3.09 -5.65
CA SER A 45 -0.13 2.25 -4.47
C SER A 45 -1.46 1.89 -3.79
N SER A 46 -1.51 0.73 -3.16
CA SER A 46 -2.73 0.22 -2.54
C SER A 46 -2.48 -0.57 -1.26
N ALA A 47 -3.08 -0.13 -0.15
CA ALA A 47 -3.11 -0.84 1.12
C ALA A 47 -4.55 -1.24 1.47
N ASN A 48 -4.95 -2.45 1.07
CA ASN A 48 -6.32 -2.94 1.23
C ASN A 48 -6.53 -3.75 2.52
N GLY A 49 -5.46 -4.24 3.15
CA GLY A 49 -5.55 -5.01 4.39
C GLY A 49 -5.75 -4.16 5.64
N TYR A 50 -6.33 -4.75 6.69
CA TYR A 50 -6.43 -4.12 8.01
C TYR A 50 -5.03 -3.79 8.55
N GLN A 51 -4.78 -2.53 8.93
CA GLN A 51 -3.45 -2.04 9.35
C GLN A 51 -2.32 -2.33 8.33
N ALA A 52 -2.64 -2.41 7.04
CA ALA A 52 -1.64 -2.62 5.99
C ALA A 52 -0.88 -1.33 5.65
N THR A 53 0.35 -1.48 5.18
CA THR A 53 1.19 -0.36 4.73
C THR A 53 1.71 -0.63 3.32
N ALA A 54 1.42 0.28 2.38
CA ALA A 54 1.93 0.23 1.00
C ALA A 54 2.67 1.52 0.66
N ILE A 55 3.94 1.43 0.30
CA ILE A 55 4.79 2.58 -0.02
C ILE A 55 5.60 2.30 -1.28
N GLY A 56 5.42 3.12 -2.32
CA GLY A 56 6.12 3.03 -3.61
C GLY A 56 5.17 2.96 -4.81
N TYR A 57 5.67 3.24 -6.01
CA TYR A 57 4.88 3.13 -7.23
C TYR A 57 4.33 1.71 -7.40
N ASN A 58 3.00 1.57 -7.56
CA ASN A 58 2.34 0.27 -7.73
C ASN A 58 2.62 -0.74 -6.58
N SER A 59 2.95 -0.25 -5.39
CA SER A 59 3.11 -1.08 -4.18
C SER A 59 1.75 -1.60 -3.71
N LYS A 60 1.66 -2.90 -3.39
CA LYS A 60 0.40 -3.56 -2.99
C LYS A 60 0.55 -4.27 -1.65
N ALA A 61 -0.24 -3.87 -0.66
CA ALA A 61 -0.38 -4.51 0.63
C ALA A 61 -1.85 -4.94 0.85
N ASN A 62 -2.19 -6.17 0.44
CA ASN A 62 -3.57 -6.67 0.46
C ASN A 62 -3.89 -7.50 1.71
N GLY A 63 -2.88 -8.08 2.37
CA GLY A 63 -3.10 -8.85 3.60
C GLY A 63 -3.27 -7.96 4.82
N SER A 64 -4.00 -8.44 5.82
CA SER A 64 -4.02 -7.79 7.14
C SER A 64 -2.62 -7.76 7.74
N TYR A 65 -2.21 -6.62 8.28
CA TYR A 65 -0.86 -6.36 8.78
C TYR A 65 0.25 -6.50 7.73
N ALA A 66 -0.10 -6.49 6.44
CA ALA A 66 0.89 -6.63 5.38
C ALA A 66 1.69 -5.34 5.21
N VAL A 67 2.98 -5.48 4.89
CA VAL A 67 3.87 -4.35 4.61
C VAL A 67 4.47 -4.53 3.24
N SER A 68 4.20 -3.59 2.34
CA SER A 68 4.77 -3.51 1.01
C SER A 68 5.56 -2.21 0.85
N LEU A 69 6.86 -2.31 0.59
CA LEU A 69 7.74 -1.16 0.44
C LEU A 69 8.63 -1.33 -0.80
N GLY A 70 8.40 -0.53 -1.83
CA GLY A 70 9.17 -0.56 -3.07
C GLY A 70 8.30 -0.44 -4.31
N VAL A 71 8.95 -0.20 -5.45
CA VAL A 71 8.29 -0.18 -6.76
C VAL A 71 7.80 -1.59 -7.08
N ASN A 72 6.50 -1.76 -7.36
CA ASN A 72 5.84 -3.06 -7.61
C ASN A 72 5.93 -4.09 -6.47
N ALA A 73 6.36 -3.71 -5.26
CA ALA A 73 6.42 -4.62 -4.13
C ALA A 73 5.02 -5.19 -3.82
N SER A 74 4.92 -6.47 -3.50
CA SER A 74 3.63 -7.17 -3.36
C SER A 74 3.57 -8.02 -2.09
N ALA A 75 2.91 -7.49 -1.06
CA ALA A 75 2.59 -8.18 0.18
C ALA A 75 1.10 -8.56 0.22
N LEU A 76 0.76 -9.70 -0.39
CA LEU A 76 -0.63 -10.05 -0.69
C LEU A 76 -1.36 -10.80 0.43
N TYR A 77 -0.63 -11.26 1.46
CA TYR A 77 -1.11 -12.20 2.46
C TYR A 77 -0.95 -11.67 3.89
N ASN A 78 -1.66 -12.26 4.86
CA ASN A 78 -1.70 -11.74 6.22
C ASN A 78 -0.33 -11.82 6.89
N GLY A 79 0.07 -10.73 7.53
CA GLY A 79 1.38 -10.58 8.18
C GLY A 79 2.57 -10.73 7.23
N SER A 80 2.34 -10.65 5.92
CA SER A 80 3.42 -10.79 4.93
C SER A 80 4.14 -9.47 4.72
N ILE A 81 5.45 -9.53 4.49
CA ILE A 81 6.30 -8.36 4.36
C ILE A 81 7.10 -8.47 3.07
N SER A 82 6.94 -7.51 2.17
CA SER A 82 7.63 -7.44 0.88
C SER A 82 8.35 -6.10 0.77
N ILE A 83 9.68 -6.11 0.79
CA ILE A 83 10.51 -4.91 0.78
C ILE A 83 11.53 -5.04 -0.35
N GLY A 84 11.49 -4.12 -1.31
CA GLY A 84 12.36 -4.09 -2.48
C GLY A 84 11.56 -4.01 -3.78
N THR A 85 12.22 -3.51 -4.83
CA THR A 85 11.63 -3.42 -6.17
C THR A 85 11.28 -4.82 -6.68
N ASP A 86 10.05 -5.02 -7.14
CA ASP A 86 9.51 -6.32 -7.60
C ASP A 86 9.61 -7.46 -6.56
N SER A 87 9.76 -7.13 -5.27
CA SER A 87 9.67 -8.12 -4.19
C SER A 87 8.24 -8.68 -4.11
N LYS A 88 8.11 -9.97 -3.74
CA LYS A 88 6.80 -10.62 -3.66
C LYS A 88 6.73 -11.66 -2.56
N THR A 89 5.76 -11.51 -1.67
CA THR A 89 5.33 -12.60 -0.78
C THR A 89 4.10 -13.31 -1.34
N THR A 90 4.10 -14.64 -1.30
CA THR A 90 2.96 -15.44 -1.80
C THR A 90 2.22 -16.23 -0.73
N ASN A 91 2.58 -16.05 0.55
CA ASN A 91 1.94 -16.74 1.67
C ASN A 91 1.91 -15.89 2.94
N ASN A 92 1.08 -16.33 3.88
CA ASN A 92 0.95 -15.70 5.19
C ASN A 92 2.26 -15.75 5.97
N TYR A 93 2.51 -14.69 6.74
CA TYR A 93 3.64 -14.57 7.66
C TYR A 93 5.02 -14.75 7.01
N SER A 94 5.12 -14.50 5.71
CA SER A 94 6.37 -14.63 4.95
C SER A 94 7.06 -13.27 4.75
N LEU A 95 8.38 -13.29 4.59
CA LEU A 95 9.22 -12.10 4.41
C LEU A 95 10.04 -12.22 3.12
N ALA A 96 9.85 -11.29 2.19
CA ALA A 96 10.70 -11.10 1.03
C ALA A 96 11.44 -9.74 1.16
N LEU A 97 12.76 -9.77 1.36
CA LEU A 97 13.59 -8.58 1.53
C LEU A 97 14.68 -8.54 0.45
N GLY A 98 14.52 -7.68 -0.55
CA GLY A 98 15.47 -7.47 -1.64
C GLY A 98 14.78 -7.25 -2.97
N THR A 99 15.49 -6.64 -3.92
CA THR A 99 15.00 -6.52 -5.30
C THR A 99 14.76 -7.90 -5.88
N SER A 100 13.54 -8.14 -6.37
CA SER A 100 13.08 -9.43 -6.91
C SER A 100 13.11 -10.61 -5.91
N ALA A 101 13.20 -10.36 -4.60
CA ALA A 101 13.09 -11.40 -3.59
C ALA A 101 11.69 -12.00 -3.57
N GLN A 102 11.56 -13.32 -3.44
CA GLN A 102 10.28 -14.02 -3.43
C GLN A 102 10.20 -15.13 -2.40
N THR A 103 9.02 -15.27 -1.79
CA THR A 103 8.70 -16.40 -0.91
C THR A 103 7.59 -17.25 -1.52
N SER A 104 7.65 -18.57 -1.36
CA SER A 104 6.58 -19.51 -1.76
C SER A 104 6.03 -20.41 -0.66
N GLY A 105 6.57 -20.33 0.55
CA GLY A 105 6.05 -21.06 1.71
C GLY A 105 5.37 -20.16 2.74
N PRO A 106 4.42 -20.68 3.55
CA PRO A 106 4.02 -20.00 4.79
C PRO A 106 5.23 -19.87 5.73
N ASN A 107 5.30 -18.76 6.48
CA ASN A 107 6.39 -18.50 7.44
C ASN A 107 7.81 -18.46 6.84
N SER A 108 7.92 -18.38 5.51
CA SER A 108 9.16 -18.51 4.78
C SER A 108 9.86 -17.15 4.63
N ILE A 109 11.20 -17.13 4.57
CA ILE A 109 12.01 -15.92 4.56
C ILE A 109 13.00 -15.96 3.39
N ALA A 110 12.90 -15.00 2.47
CA ALA A 110 13.84 -14.78 1.38
C ALA A 110 14.51 -13.41 1.54
N ILE A 111 15.85 -13.40 1.63
CA ILE A 111 16.65 -12.19 1.81
C ILE A 111 17.74 -12.13 0.73
N GLY A 112 17.80 -11.01 0.01
CA GLY A 112 18.81 -10.74 -1.03
C GLY A 112 18.21 -10.53 -2.41
N TYR A 113 19.03 -9.99 -3.32
CA TYR A 113 18.68 -9.81 -4.73
C TYR A 113 18.32 -11.16 -5.37
N ASN A 114 17.12 -11.24 -5.96
CA ASN A 114 16.62 -12.43 -6.64
C ASN A 114 16.62 -13.71 -5.78
N SER A 115 16.51 -13.54 -4.45
CA SER A 115 16.39 -14.66 -3.52
C SER A 115 15.02 -15.32 -3.66
N TYR A 116 14.98 -16.65 -3.58
CA TYR A 116 13.75 -17.43 -3.63
C TYR A 116 13.77 -18.47 -2.52
N TYR A 117 12.72 -18.51 -1.69
CA TYR A 117 12.63 -19.46 -0.58
C TYR A 117 11.24 -20.11 -0.52
N ILE A 118 11.22 -21.43 -0.33
CA ILE A 118 10.03 -22.29 -0.46
C ILE A 118 9.37 -22.64 0.87
#